data_AF-A0A8H8DIH2-F1
#
_entry.id   AF-A0A8H8DIH2-F1
#
_cell.length_a   1.000
_cell.length_b   1.000
_cell.length_c   1.000
_cell.angle_alpha   90.00
_cell.angle_beta   90.00
_cell.angle_gamma   90.00
#
_symmetry.space_group_name_H-M   'P 1'
#
loop_
_entity.id
_entity.type
_entity.pdbx_description
1 polymer ?
#
loop_
_entity_poly.entity_id
_entity_poly.type
_entity_poly.pdbx_seq_one_letter_code
_entity_poly.pdbx_strand_id
1 'polypeptide(L)'
;MPCETTQAICSLIFGGVLERHPHLKVAFAHGGGSFIGTVGRIAHGFKARPDLCAIRCKKSPLEYLSRIYVDSLVHDEDTLRLVIGKVGLKRVMLGSDYPFPLGEVPRAGQLVEECDWLSDNEKQAILGTNVCEFLGVDPAYYLAD
;
A
#
# COMPACT_ATOMS: atom_id res chain seq x y z
N MET A 1 -8.67 9.20 -7.41
CA MET A 1 -8.38 8.29 -8.53
C MET A 1 -6.92 7.83 -8.44
N PRO A 2 -6.51 6.74 -9.14
CA PRO A 2 -5.20 6.11 -8.95
C PRO A 2 -3.98 7.01 -9.20
N CYS A 3 -4.08 7.97 -10.12
CA CYS A 3 -2.97 8.87 -10.47
C CYS A 3 -2.67 9.88 -9.34
N GLU A 4 -3.69 10.41 -8.70
CA GLU A 4 -3.57 11.35 -7.59
C GLU A 4 -2.94 10.67 -6.37
N THR A 5 -3.23 9.38 -6.15
CA THR A 5 -2.57 8.59 -5.11
C THR A 5 -1.07 8.47 -5.38
N THR A 6 -0.67 8.17 -6.63
CA THR A 6 0.73 8.16 -7.05
C THR A 6 1.41 9.50 -6.84
N GLN A 7 0.73 10.59 -7.20
CA GLN A 7 1.24 11.94 -6.98
C GLN A 7 1.41 12.24 -5.48
N ALA A 8 0.47 11.84 -4.63
CA ALA A 8 0.56 12.02 -3.19
C ALA A 8 1.75 11.25 -2.59
N ILE A 9 1.93 9.97 -2.97
CA ILE A 9 3.07 9.16 -2.53
C ILE A 9 4.38 9.83 -2.94
N CYS A 10 4.52 10.20 -4.22
CA CYS A 10 5.70 10.91 -4.74
C CYS A 10 5.94 12.23 -3.99
N SER A 11 4.89 12.98 -3.66
CA SER A 11 5.00 14.26 -2.94
C SER A 11 5.51 14.07 -1.52
N LEU A 12 5.06 13.03 -0.80
CA LEU A 12 5.57 12.72 0.54
C LEU A 12 7.03 12.25 0.53
N ILE A 13 7.40 11.43 -0.47
CA ILE A 13 8.78 10.94 -0.65
C ILE A 13 9.70 12.10 -1.04
N PHE A 14 9.46 12.72 -2.19
CA PHE A 14 10.33 13.77 -2.74
C PHE A 14 10.28 15.07 -1.95
N GLY A 15 9.19 15.33 -1.21
CA GLY A 15 9.10 16.42 -0.25
C GLY A 15 9.90 16.19 1.04
N GLY A 16 10.50 15.00 1.22
CA GLY A 16 11.26 14.61 2.40
C GLY A 16 10.40 14.46 3.66
N VAL A 17 9.07 14.35 3.52
CA VAL A 17 8.16 14.27 4.66
C VAL A 17 8.43 13.01 5.46
N LEU A 18 8.59 11.88 4.77
CA LEU A 18 8.86 10.61 5.43
C LEU A 18 10.24 10.62 6.13
N GLU A 19 11.25 11.32 5.60
CA GLU A 19 12.56 11.46 6.29
C GLU A 19 12.45 12.28 7.57
N ARG A 20 11.71 13.40 7.55
CA ARG A 20 11.51 14.26 8.73
C ARG A 20 10.64 13.63 9.80
N HIS A 21 9.74 12.74 9.41
CA HIS A 21 8.81 12.05 10.32
C HIS A 21 9.00 10.53 10.20
N PRO A 22 10.05 9.95 10.83
CA PRO A 22 10.39 8.54 10.67
C PRO A 22 9.33 7.59 11.23
N HIS A 23 8.51 8.04 12.19
CA HIS A 23 7.44 7.25 12.82
C HIS A 23 6.05 7.47 12.19
N LEU A 24 5.93 8.38 11.22
CA LEU A 24 4.66 8.59 10.52
C LEU A 24 4.33 7.35 9.69
N LYS A 25 3.15 6.76 9.98
CA LYS A 25 2.52 5.73 9.18
C LYS A 25 1.49 6.39 8.26
N VAL A 26 1.49 6.02 6.97
CA VAL A 26 0.53 6.53 5.98
C VAL A 26 0.01 5.34 5.17
N ALA A 27 -1.31 5.21 5.09
CA ALA A 27 -1.99 4.26 4.23
C ALA A 27 -2.58 4.98 3.01
N PHE A 28 -2.42 4.38 1.84
CA PHE A 28 -2.88 4.92 0.57
C PHE A 28 -3.96 4.03 -0.03
N ALA A 29 -5.01 4.65 -0.53
CA ALA A 29 -6.15 3.93 -1.09
C ALA A 29 -5.82 3.28 -2.45
N HIS A 30 -6.64 2.32 -2.84
CA HIS A 30 -6.64 1.64 -4.14
C HIS A 30 -5.29 0.99 -4.49
N GLY A 31 -4.73 0.21 -3.57
CA GLY A 31 -3.43 -0.46 -3.76
C GLY A 31 -2.25 0.48 -3.95
N GLY A 32 -2.36 1.75 -3.55
CA GLY A 32 -1.35 2.79 -3.82
C GLY A 32 -1.43 3.36 -5.24
N GLY A 33 -2.53 3.15 -5.94
CA GLY A 33 -2.77 3.66 -7.29
C GLY A 33 -1.75 3.14 -8.31
N SER A 34 -1.31 3.99 -9.22
CA SER A 34 -0.32 3.60 -10.24
C SER A 34 1.13 3.57 -9.73
N PHE A 35 1.39 3.92 -8.47
CA PHE A 35 2.74 3.99 -7.90
C PHE A 35 3.43 2.64 -7.94
N ILE A 36 2.73 1.57 -7.56
CA ILE A 36 3.27 0.21 -7.50
C ILE A 36 3.80 -0.25 -8.87
N GLY A 37 3.03 -0.05 -9.94
CA GLY A 37 3.44 -0.39 -11.30
C GLY A 37 4.53 0.51 -11.87
N THR A 38 4.65 1.76 -11.38
CA THR A 38 5.55 2.77 -11.96
C THR A 38 6.78 3.09 -11.11
N VAL A 39 6.91 2.53 -9.90
CA VAL A 39 7.98 2.87 -8.94
C VAL A 39 9.38 2.65 -9.53
N GLY A 40 9.56 1.66 -10.40
CA GLY A 40 10.84 1.43 -11.10
C GLY A 40 11.24 2.61 -12.00
N ARG A 41 10.27 3.18 -12.75
CA ARG A 41 10.49 4.37 -13.57
C ARG A 41 10.73 5.61 -12.71
N ILE A 42 9.97 5.77 -11.63
CA ILE A 42 10.11 6.88 -10.69
C ILE A 42 11.51 6.88 -10.04
N ALA A 43 11.98 5.71 -9.60
CA ALA A 43 13.31 5.54 -9.03
C ALA A 43 14.43 5.76 -10.06
N HIS A 44 14.22 5.32 -11.30
CA HIS A 44 15.14 5.65 -12.38
C HIS A 44 15.23 7.17 -12.61
N GLY A 45 14.09 7.87 -12.63
CA GLY A 45 14.02 9.33 -12.72
C GLY A 45 14.75 10.02 -11.57
N PHE A 46 14.58 9.53 -10.34
CA PHE A 46 15.32 10.02 -9.17
C PHE A 46 16.84 9.97 -9.36
N LYS A 47 17.35 8.85 -9.88
CA LYS A 47 18.79 8.68 -10.16
C LYS A 47 19.26 9.53 -11.35
N ALA A 48 18.45 9.63 -12.39
CA ALA A 48 18.82 10.31 -13.64
C ALA A 48 18.77 11.84 -13.52
N ARG A 49 17.85 12.38 -12.71
CA ARG A 49 17.61 13.81 -12.51
C ARG A 49 17.57 14.17 -11.02
N PRO A 50 18.67 13.96 -10.28
CA PRO A 50 18.73 14.31 -8.86
C PRO A 50 18.55 15.82 -8.62
N ASP A 51 18.90 16.64 -9.61
CA ASP A 51 18.67 18.09 -9.63
C ASP A 51 17.18 18.47 -9.53
N LEU A 52 16.27 17.57 -9.94
CA LEU A 52 14.82 17.77 -9.84
C LEU A 52 14.21 16.94 -8.70
N CYS A 53 14.64 15.68 -8.56
CA CYS A 53 13.95 14.69 -7.75
C CYS A 53 14.57 14.48 -6.36
N ALA A 54 15.85 14.80 -6.17
CA ALA A 54 16.59 14.55 -4.92
C ALA A 54 16.86 15.84 -4.13
N ILE A 55 16.05 16.88 -4.34
CA ILE A 55 16.24 18.20 -3.71
C ILE A 55 15.99 18.13 -2.19
N ARG A 56 15.00 17.33 -1.74
CA ARG A 56 14.58 17.26 -0.33
C ARG A 56 14.55 15.84 0.25
N CYS A 57 14.90 14.82 -0.51
CA CYS A 57 15.06 13.45 -0.03
C CYS A 57 16.36 12.85 -0.58
N LYS A 58 17.03 12.06 0.25
CA LYS A 58 18.34 11.47 -0.04
C LYS A 58 18.26 10.01 -0.48
N LYS A 59 17.16 9.35 -0.16
CA LYS A 59 16.94 7.92 -0.44
C LYS A 59 16.13 7.71 -1.72
N SER A 60 16.38 6.60 -2.40
CA SER A 60 15.60 6.20 -3.56
C SER A 60 14.14 5.92 -3.18
N PRO A 61 13.15 6.24 -4.02
CA PRO A 61 11.76 5.84 -3.82
C PRO A 61 11.56 4.35 -3.49
N LEU A 62 12.43 3.47 -4.00
CA LEU A 62 12.40 2.04 -3.70
C LEU A 62 12.67 1.73 -2.22
N GLU A 63 13.50 2.52 -1.54
CA GLU A 63 13.80 2.33 -0.11
C GLU A 63 12.59 2.66 0.77
N TYR A 64 11.64 3.44 0.25
CA TYR A 64 10.41 3.80 0.96
C TYR A 64 9.31 2.76 0.87
N LEU A 65 9.41 1.74 0.00
CA LEU A 65 8.37 0.73 -0.18
C LEU A 65 7.96 0.06 1.14
N SER A 66 8.93 -0.17 2.03
CA SER A 66 8.69 -0.74 3.37
C SER A 66 7.87 0.15 4.31
N ARG A 67 7.67 1.42 3.96
CA ARG A 67 6.95 2.46 4.70
C ARG A 67 5.62 2.87 4.07
N ILE A 68 5.27 2.30 2.92
CA ILE A 68 4.01 2.58 2.23
C ILE A 68 3.03 1.48 2.63
N TYR A 69 1.95 1.86 3.33
CA TYR A 69 0.81 0.99 3.57
C TYR A 69 -0.25 1.24 2.51
N VAL A 70 -0.99 0.20 2.12
CA VAL A 70 -2.04 0.28 1.10
C VAL A 70 -3.22 -0.59 1.47
N ASP A 71 -4.39 -0.27 0.92
CA ASP A 71 -5.50 -1.23 0.91
C ASP A 71 -5.31 -2.31 -0.18
N SER A 72 -6.13 -3.34 -0.13
CA SER A 72 -6.19 -4.44 -1.12
C SER A 72 -7.14 -4.14 -2.29
N LEU A 73 -7.66 -2.92 -2.42
CA LEU A 73 -8.71 -2.60 -3.39
C LEU A 73 -8.14 -2.40 -4.80
N VAL A 74 -7.90 -3.51 -5.48
CA VAL A 74 -7.29 -3.53 -6.83
C VAL A 74 -8.06 -4.35 -7.85
N HIS A 75 -9.11 -5.07 -7.43
CA HIS A 75 -10.04 -5.85 -8.27
C HIS A 75 -9.44 -6.99 -9.10
N ASP A 76 -8.13 -7.21 -9.06
CA ASP A 76 -7.42 -8.17 -9.90
C ASP A 76 -6.32 -8.88 -9.12
N GLU A 77 -6.24 -10.20 -9.26
CA GLU A 77 -5.31 -11.07 -8.52
C GLU A 77 -3.85 -10.77 -8.85
N ASP A 78 -3.52 -10.60 -10.14
CA ASP A 78 -2.15 -10.31 -10.57
C ASP A 78 -1.67 -8.96 -10.04
N THR A 79 -2.58 -7.99 -9.99
CA THR A 79 -2.32 -6.69 -9.38
C THR A 79 -2.11 -6.82 -7.87
N LEU A 80 -2.92 -7.60 -7.15
CA LEU A 80 -2.73 -7.84 -5.72
C LEU A 80 -1.38 -8.52 -5.44
N ARG A 81 -1.02 -9.53 -6.25
CA ARG A 81 0.29 -10.20 -6.21
C ARG A 81 1.44 -9.21 -6.42
N LEU A 82 1.31 -8.31 -7.39
CA LEU A 82 2.30 -7.26 -7.63
C LEU A 82 2.41 -6.30 -6.44
N VAL A 83 1.29 -5.84 -5.89
CA VAL A 83 1.26 -4.95 -4.72
C VAL A 83 1.98 -5.61 -3.55
N ILE A 84 1.59 -6.83 -3.17
CA ILE A 84 2.21 -7.59 -2.08
C ILE A 84 3.71 -7.80 -2.35
N GLY A 85 4.10 -8.13 -3.59
CA GLY A 85 5.50 -8.29 -3.98
C GLY A 85 6.33 -7.00 -3.90
N LYS A 86 5.71 -5.81 -3.96
CA LYS A 86 6.42 -4.52 -3.86
C LYS A 86 6.48 -3.96 -2.45
N VAL A 87 5.36 -3.91 -1.73
CA VAL A 87 5.31 -3.30 -0.38
C VAL A 87 5.50 -4.30 0.75
N GLY A 88 5.33 -5.59 0.46
CA GLY A 88 5.35 -6.68 1.42
C GLY A 88 3.99 -6.92 2.07
N LEU A 89 3.68 -8.18 2.37
CA LEU A 89 2.38 -8.63 2.90
C LEU A 89 1.86 -7.77 4.08
N LYS A 90 2.72 -7.48 5.07
CA LYS A 90 2.34 -6.73 6.29
C LYS A 90 1.89 -5.28 6.05
N ARG A 91 2.05 -4.77 4.82
CA ARG A 91 1.71 -3.40 4.45
C ARG A 91 0.39 -3.32 3.68
N VAL A 92 -0.23 -4.46 3.38
CA VAL A 92 -1.50 -4.56 2.66
C VAL A 92 -2.61 -4.88 3.65
N MET A 93 -3.69 -4.11 3.62
CA MET A 93 -4.85 -4.26 4.51
C MET A 93 -6.13 -4.34 3.69
N LEU A 94 -7.16 -5.00 4.18
CA LEU A 94 -8.45 -4.99 3.52
C LEU A 94 -9.01 -3.56 3.43
N GLY A 95 -9.50 -3.19 2.25
CA GLY A 95 -10.31 -2.00 2.03
C GLY A 95 -11.31 -2.27 0.92
N SER A 96 -12.57 -1.90 1.13
CA SER A 96 -13.66 -2.24 0.21
C SER A 96 -14.26 -1.04 -0.51
N ASP A 97 -13.98 0.19 -0.07
CA ASP A 97 -14.62 1.43 -0.55
C ASP A 97 -16.17 1.40 -0.45
N TYR A 98 -16.71 0.65 0.51
CA TYR A 98 -18.14 0.69 0.86
C TYR A 98 -18.54 2.12 1.31
N PRO A 99 -19.70 2.66 0.89
CA PRO A 99 -20.80 2.03 0.14
C PRO A 99 -20.78 2.29 -1.38
N PHE A 100 -19.65 2.68 -1.96
CA PHE A 100 -19.62 3.02 -3.38
C PHE A 100 -19.71 1.76 -4.25
N PRO A 101 -20.43 1.82 -5.39
CA PRO A 101 -20.56 0.69 -6.30
C PRO A 101 -19.26 0.34 -7.02
N LEU A 102 -18.26 1.24 -6.99
CA LEU A 102 -16.93 0.99 -7.52
C LEU A 102 -16.08 0.12 -6.58
N GLY A 103 -16.49 -0.02 -5.32
CA GLY A 103 -15.80 -0.82 -4.31
C GLY A 103 -15.84 -2.33 -4.56
N GLU A 104 -15.29 -3.10 -3.63
CA GLU A 104 -15.33 -4.57 -3.67
C GLU A 104 -16.74 -5.06 -3.28
N VAL A 105 -17.56 -5.31 -4.32
CA VAL A 105 -18.96 -5.73 -4.19
C VAL A 105 -19.19 -7.08 -4.88
N PRO A 106 -20.12 -7.92 -4.38
CA PRO A 106 -21.02 -7.69 -3.25
C PRO A 106 -20.39 -7.98 -1.87
N ARG A 107 -19.19 -8.58 -1.82
CA ARG A 107 -18.56 -9.04 -0.58
C ARG A 107 -17.13 -8.51 -0.46
N ALA A 108 -16.87 -7.70 0.57
CA ALA A 108 -15.53 -7.27 0.93
C ALA A 108 -14.66 -8.48 1.32
N GLY A 109 -13.41 -8.50 0.86
CA GLY A 109 -12.43 -9.54 1.13
C GLY A 109 -12.46 -10.72 0.16
N GLN A 110 -13.45 -10.79 -0.75
CA GLN A 110 -13.61 -11.92 -1.67
C GLN A 110 -12.35 -12.15 -2.52
N LEU A 111 -11.73 -11.09 -3.06
CA LEU A 111 -10.51 -11.22 -3.87
C LEU A 111 -9.39 -11.91 -3.09
N VAL A 112 -9.20 -11.54 -1.82
CA VAL A 112 -8.15 -12.11 -0.97
C VAL A 112 -8.45 -13.56 -0.62
N GLU A 113 -9.71 -13.87 -0.32
CA GLU A 113 -10.17 -15.23 0.02
C GLU A 113 -9.98 -16.22 -1.14
N GLU A 114 -10.21 -15.76 -2.38
CA GLU A 114 -10.13 -16.57 -3.60
C GLU A 114 -8.69 -16.74 -4.14
N CYS A 115 -7.70 -16.03 -3.58
CA CYS A 115 -6.30 -16.19 -3.95
C CYS A 115 -5.72 -17.52 -3.43
N ASP A 116 -5.60 -18.54 -4.28
CA ASP A 116 -5.07 -19.86 -3.90
C ASP A 116 -3.58 -19.88 -3.53
N TRP A 117 -2.84 -18.85 -3.95
CA TRP A 117 -1.40 -18.71 -3.69
C TRP A 117 -1.10 -18.03 -2.34
N LEU A 118 -2.12 -17.52 -1.64
CA LEU A 118 -2.00 -17.04 -0.27
C LEU A 118 -2.38 -18.17 0.69
N SER A 119 -1.54 -18.41 1.70
CA SER A 119 -1.91 -19.26 2.82
C SER A 119 -3.02 -18.64 3.67
N ASP A 120 -3.73 -19.45 4.45
CA ASP A 120 -4.79 -18.94 5.34
C ASP A 120 -4.28 -17.87 6.31
N ASN A 121 -3.07 -18.04 6.84
CA ASN A 121 -2.44 -17.03 7.70
C ASN A 121 -2.18 -15.71 6.97
N GLU A 122 -1.81 -15.75 5.69
CA GLU A 122 -1.57 -14.55 4.90
C GLU A 122 -2.88 -13.86 4.52
N LYS A 123 -3.93 -14.64 4.22
CA LYS A 123 -5.30 -14.13 4.03
C LYS A 123 -5.77 -13.42 5.29
N GLN A 124 -5.68 -14.08 6.45
CA GLN A 124 -6.05 -13.49 7.75
C GLN A 124 -5.24 -12.23 8.07
N ALA A 125 -3.97 -12.18 7.65
CA ALA A 125 -3.15 -11.00 7.85
C ALA A 125 -3.70 -9.78 7.10
N ILE A 126 -4.01 -9.95 5.81
CA ILE A 126 -4.57 -8.87 4.98
C ILE A 126 -5.99 -8.51 5.46
N LEU A 127 -6.82 -9.52 5.77
CA LEU A 127 -8.22 -9.34 6.15
C LEU A 127 -8.40 -8.71 7.55
N GLY A 128 -7.41 -8.79 8.44
CA GLY A 128 -7.56 -8.28 9.81
C GLY A 128 -6.27 -7.86 10.50
N THR A 129 -5.31 -8.76 10.70
CA THR A 129 -4.23 -8.48 11.69
C THR A 129 -3.33 -7.30 11.28
N ASN A 130 -3.13 -7.07 9.99
CA ASN A 130 -2.32 -5.94 9.50
C ASN A 130 -2.94 -4.59 9.86
N VAL A 131 -4.28 -4.46 9.80
CA VAL A 131 -4.94 -3.19 10.16
C VAL A 131 -4.86 -2.93 11.66
N CYS A 132 -4.92 -3.97 12.49
CA CYS A 132 -4.70 -3.84 13.92
C CYS A 132 -3.28 -3.32 14.23
N GLU A 133 -2.24 -3.86 13.58
CA GLU A 133 -0.85 -3.39 13.73
C GLU A 133 -0.68 -1.94 13.21
N PHE A 134 -1.33 -1.59 12.11
CA PHE A 134 -1.29 -0.23 11.56
C PHE A 134 -1.89 0.78 12.54
N LEU A 135 -3.11 0.52 13.01
CA LEU A 135 -3.87 1.37 13.93
C LEU A 135 -3.35 1.35 15.37
N GLY A 136 -2.53 0.35 15.73
CA GLY A 136 -2.02 0.19 17.08
C GLY A 136 -3.08 -0.26 18.07
N VAL A 137 -3.98 -1.14 17.64
CA VAL A 137 -5.05 -1.71 18.47
C VAL A 137 -4.83 -3.20 18.72
N ASP A 138 -5.36 -3.70 19.83
CA ASP A 138 -5.24 -5.12 20.21
C ASP A 138 -6.11 -6.00 19.30
N PRO A 139 -5.50 -6.91 18.50
CA PRO A 139 -6.25 -7.84 17.67
C PRO A 139 -7.26 -8.70 18.46
N ALA A 140 -6.95 -9.03 19.73
CA ALA A 140 -7.82 -9.87 20.55
C ALA A 140 -9.20 -9.23 20.82
N TYR A 141 -9.31 -7.89 20.73
CA TYR A 141 -10.59 -7.21 20.90
C TYR A 141 -11.44 -7.21 19.62
N TYR A 142 -10.80 -7.17 18.45
CA TYR A 142 -11.50 -6.95 17.16
C TYR A 142 -11.65 -8.21 16.31
N LEU A 143 -10.80 -9.22 16.54
CA LEU A 143 -10.74 -10.45 15.75
C LEU A 143 -11.04 -11.71 16.59
N ALA A 144 -11.54 -11.54 17.83
CA ALA A 144 -12.05 -12.67 18.61
C ALA A 144 -13.37 -13.16 18.02
N ASP A 145 -13.50 -14.49 17.95
CA ASP A 145 -14.65 -15.22 17.38
C ASP A 145 -16.01 -14.79 17.96
#